data_AF-A0A3D4BBA8-F1
#
_entry.id   AF-A0A3D4BBA8-F1
#
_cell.length_a   1.000
_cell.length_b   1.000
_cell.length_c   1.000
_cell.angle_alpha   90.00
_cell.angle_beta   90.00
_cell.angle_gamma   90.00
#
_symmetry.space_group_name_H-M   'P 1'
#
loop_
_entity.id
_entity.type
_entity.pdbx_description
1 polymer ?
#
loop_
_entity_poly.entity_id
_entity_poly.type
_entity_poly.pdbx_seq_one_letter_code
_entity_poly.pdbx_strand_id
1 'polypeptide(L)'
;MPGLMTTCGWATHWQVSDDGLTWYFYLRPELIFTDGRPVTAHDYVGTFRIWADPKTGYDFEWYYHAIKNWQAVVSGKIPVQDLGIRAIADHTLAISTERPAPYLPDLLNFSQLTPVHAIEKYGSAWSTRPETSISSGPFMLESWDKANQVVLVANPHYRGPAKPFLEKLVAKLYVPSAKPPFLAANQNNEVDYIQLTNQAKLSRIKTDPVL
;
A
#
# COMPACT_ATOMS: atom_id res chain seq x y z
N MET A 1 22.85 7.08 16.75
CA MET A 1 21.50 6.99 16.14
C MET A 1 21.32 5.55 15.70
N PRO A 2 20.29 4.81 16.15
CA PRO A 2 20.00 3.51 15.53
C PRO A 2 19.65 3.82 14.07
N GLY A 3 20.43 3.27 13.14
CA GLY A 3 20.20 3.48 11.72
C GLY A 3 18.76 3.11 11.39
N LEU A 4 18.05 4.02 10.71
CA LEU A 4 16.81 3.72 10.02
C LEU A 4 17.16 2.68 8.95
N MET A 5 17.24 1.40 9.33
CA MET A 5 17.07 0.32 8.37
C MET A 5 15.68 0.54 7.80
N THR A 6 15.58 0.59 6.47
CA THR A 6 14.31 0.66 5.75
C THR A 6 13.52 -0.61 6.07
N THR A 7 12.83 -0.65 7.20
CA THR A 7 12.02 -1.81 7.56
C THR A 7 10.68 -1.68 6.86
N CYS A 8 10.26 -2.74 6.17
CA CYS A 8 8.88 -2.85 5.71
C CYS A 8 7.96 -2.58 6.90
N GLY A 9 7.05 -1.60 6.81
CA GLY A 9 6.27 -1.14 7.98
C GLY A 9 5.46 -2.25 8.69
N TRP A 10 5.22 -3.35 7.99
CA TRP A 10 4.50 -4.53 8.46
C TRP A 10 5.38 -5.64 9.06
N ALA A 11 6.70 -5.60 8.86
CA ALA A 11 7.65 -6.57 9.42
C ALA A 11 8.44 -5.96 10.58
N THR A 12 8.82 -6.80 11.53
CA THR A 12 9.76 -6.42 12.60
C THR A 12 11.21 -6.56 12.15
N HIS A 13 11.49 -7.61 11.37
CA HIS A 13 12.81 -7.92 10.80
C HIS A 13 12.67 -8.99 9.70
N TRP A 14 13.79 -9.31 9.05
CA TRP A 14 13.89 -10.41 8.09
C TRP A 14 15.22 -11.14 8.19
N GLN A 15 15.27 -12.33 7.61
CA GLN A 15 16.46 -13.15 7.44
C GLN A 15 16.53 -13.64 5.99
N VAL A 16 17.73 -13.99 5.52
CA VAL A 16 17.94 -14.59 4.21
C VAL A 16 18.65 -15.93 4.39
N SER A 17 18.29 -16.93 3.58
CA SER A 17 18.98 -18.22 3.53
C SER A 17 20.43 -18.06 3.06
N ASP A 18 21.25 -19.06 3.36
CA ASP A 18 22.69 -19.07 3.02
C ASP A 18 22.97 -18.91 1.51
N ASP A 19 22.06 -19.41 0.67
CA ASP A 19 22.14 -19.27 -0.79
C ASP A 19 21.65 -17.90 -1.32
N GLY A 20 21.10 -17.05 -0.45
CA GLY A 20 20.58 -15.74 -0.82
C GLY A 20 19.23 -15.75 -1.56
N LEU A 21 18.58 -16.91 -1.70
CA LEU A 21 17.42 -17.09 -2.58
C LEU A 21 16.08 -17.17 -1.84
N THR A 22 16.07 -17.33 -0.51
CA THR A 22 14.85 -17.35 0.29
C THR A 22 14.93 -16.33 1.41
N TRP A 23 13.95 -15.45 1.47
CA TRP A 23 13.81 -14.40 2.47
C TRP A 23 12.67 -14.73 3.42
N TYR A 24 12.92 -14.63 4.71
CA TYR A 24 11.96 -14.87 5.78
C TYR A 24 11.63 -13.53 6.43
N PHE A 25 10.41 -13.05 6.27
CA PHE A 25 9.92 -11.83 6.89
C PHE A 25 9.06 -12.17 8.09
N TYR A 26 9.37 -11.58 9.23
CA TYR A 26 8.66 -11.77 10.48
C TYR A 26 7.70 -10.61 10.70
N LEU A 27 6.41 -10.90 10.59
CA LEU A 27 5.35 -9.91 10.66
C LEU A 27 5.23 -9.32 12.08
N ARG A 28 4.71 -8.10 12.15
CA ARG A 28 4.24 -7.49 13.39
C ARG A 28 2.94 -8.18 13.84
N PRO A 29 2.92 -8.90 14.98
CA PRO A 29 1.74 -9.63 15.43
C PRO A 29 0.57 -8.72 15.85
N GLU A 30 0.82 -7.43 16.08
CA GLU A 30 -0.18 -6.45 16.47
C GLU A 30 -1.00 -5.88 15.30
N LEU A 31 -0.66 -6.23 14.06
CA LEU A 31 -1.35 -5.71 12.88
C LEU A 31 -2.78 -6.26 12.77
N ILE A 32 -3.73 -5.36 12.60
CA ILE A 32 -5.16 -5.66 12.58
C ILE A 32 -5.80 -4.87 11.43
N PHE A 33 -6.70 -5.52 10.69
CA PHE A 33 -7.56 -4.88 9.71
C PHE A 33 -8.63 -4.01 10.40
N THR A 34 -9.19 -3.04 9.69
CA THR A 34 -10.25 -2.15 10.22
C THR A 34 -11.52 -2.89 10.66
N ASP A 35 -11.74 -4.13 10.20
CA ASP A 35 -12.83 -5.00 10.65
C ASP A 35 -12.48 -5.83 11.90
N GLY A 36 -11.30 -5.63 12.47
CA GLY A 36 -10.83 -6.32 13.67
C GLY A 36 -10.12 -7.65 13.41
N ARG A 37 -10.06 -8.15 12.16
CA ARG A 37 -9.35 -9.39 11.86
C ARG A 37 -7.82 -9.19 11.99
N PRO A 38 -7.08 -10.10 12.66
CA PRO A 38 -5.62 -10.06 12.65
C PRO A 38 -5.07 -10.18 11.22
N VAL A 39 -4.00 -9.44 10.96
CA VAL A 39 -3.21 -9.55 9.73
C VAL A 39 -2.19 -10.68 9.90
N THR A 40 -2.11 -11.57 8.91
CA THR A 40 -1.24 -12.74 8.91
C THR A 40 -0.43 -12.84 7.62
N ALA A 41 0.57 -13.72 7.59
CA ALA A 41 1.36 -14.02 6.41
C ALA A 41 0.49 -14.60 5.28
N HIS A 42 -0.64 -15.23 5.60
CA HIS A 42 -1.59 -15.74 4.60
C HIS A 42 -2.25 -14.60 3.80
N ASP A 43 -2.42 -13.42 4.42
CA ASP A 43 -2.99 -12.25 3.76
C ASP A 43 -2.01 -11.65 2.73
N TYR A 44 -0.71 -11.71 3.03
CA TYR A 44 0.33 -11.37 2.06
C TYR A 44 0.37 -12.36 0.91
N VAL A 45 0.34 -13.68 1.19
CA VAL A 45 0.26 -14.71 0.13
C VAL A 45 -0.94 -14.43 -0.79
N GLY A 46 -2.11 -14.18 -0.22
CA GLY A 46 -3.32 -13.86 -0.98
C GLY A 46 -3.17 -12.57 -1.80
N THR A 47 -2.63 -11.51 -1.19
CA THR A 47 -2.36 -10.22 -1.85
C THR A 47 -1.48 -10.39 -3.09
N PHE A 48 -0.32 -11.03 -2.94
CA PHE A 48 0.60 -11.21 -4.07
C PHE A 48 0.04 -12.15 -5.13
N ARG A 49 -0.75 -13.15 -4.75
CA ARG A 49 -1.45 -14.01 -5.73
C ARG A 49 -2.45 -13.22 -6.55
N ILE A 50 -3.24 -12.32 -5.93
CA ILE A 50 -4.14 -11.43 -6.65
C ILE A 50 -3.36 -10.55 -7.64
N TRP A 51 -2.22 -10.00 -7.22
CA TRP A 51 -1.38 -9.14 -8.05
C TRP A 51 -0.69 -9.86 -9.21
N ALA A 52 -0.32 -11.13 -9.01
CA ALA A 52 0.28 -11.95 -10.06
C ALA A 52 -0.78 -12.61 -10.97
N ASP A 53 -2.05 -12.69 -10.55
CA ASP A 53 -3.08 -13.34 -11.35
C ASP A 53 -3.38 -12.52 -12.63
N PRO A 54 -3.18 -13.09 -13.84
CA PRO A 54 -3.47 -12.39 -15.09
C PRO A 54 -4.93 -11.95 -15.23
N LYS A 55 -5.87 -12.58 -14.50
CA LYS A 55 -7.29 -12.19 -14.51
C LYS A 55 -7.53 -10.89 -13.76
N THR A 56 -6.70 -10.56 -12.78
CA THR A 56 -6.81 -9.30 -12.04
C THR A 56 -6.32 -8.13 -12.87
N GLY A 57 -5.33 -8.35 -13.75
CA GLY A 57 -4.78 -7.31 -14.62
C GLY A 57 -4.09 -6.19 -13.85
N TYR A 58 -3.34 -6.53 -12.79
CA TYR A 58 -2.64 -5.56 -11.96
C TYR A 58 -1.53 -4.85 -12.76
N ASP A 59 -1.66 -3.53 -12.93
CA ASP A 59 -0.83 -2.70 -13.80
C ASP A 59 0.61 -2.51 -13.29
N PHE A 60 0.82 -2.75 -12.00
CA PHE A 60 2.12 -2.64 -11.33
C PHE A 60 2.79 -4.01 -11.11
N GLU A 61 2.36 -5.07 -11.80
CA GLU A 61 2.91 -6.43 -11.65
C GLU A 61 4.42 -6.50 -11.90
N TRP A 62 4.91 -5.71 -12.87
CA TRP A 62 6.32 -5.66 -13.26
C TRP A 62 7.27 -5.35 -12.11
N TYR A 63 6.77 -4.67 -11.08
CA TYR A 63 7.53 -4.28 -9.91
C TYR A 63 8.01 -5.49 -9.08
N TYR A 64 7.33 -6.63 -9.19
CA TYR A 64 7.56 -7.82 -8.36
C TYR A 64 8.25 -8.98 -9.09
N HIS A 65 8.81 -8.74 -10.28
CA HIS A 65 9.48 -9.76 -11.10
C HIS A 65 10.70 -10.43 -10.44
N ALA A 66 11.23 -9.86 -9.35
CA ALA A 66 12.28 -10.49 -8.56
C ALA A 66 11.82 -11.79 -7.86
N ILE A 67 10.52 -11.90 -7.57
CA ILE A 67 9.92 -13.05 -6.91
C ILE A 67 9.91 -14.25 -7.86
N LYS A 68 10.34 -15.40 -7.36
CA LYS A 68 10.40 -16.65 -8.10
C LYS A 68 9.03 -16.97 -8.70
N ASN A 69 9.03 -17.45 -9.94
CA ASN A 69 7.84 -17.82 -10.70
C ASN A 69 6.88 -16.66 -11.07
N TRP A 70 7.15 -15.41 -10.69
CA TRP A 70 6.24 -14.29 -10.93
C TRP A 70 5.83 -14.15 -12.40
N GLN A 71 6.82 -14.06 -13.29
CA GLN A 71 6.59 -13.89 -14.73
C GLN A 71 5.86 -15.08 -15.36
N ALA A 72 6.10 -16.30 -14.87
CA ALA A 72 5.45 -17.50 -15.36
C ALA A 72 3.97 -17.54 -14.93
N VAL A 73 3.65 -17.07 -13.72
CA VAL A 73 2.27 -16.90 -13.24
C VAL A 73 1.54 -15.80 -14.03
N VAL A 74 2.14 -14.62 -14.17
CA VAL A 74 1.55 -13.49 -14.89
C VAL A 74 1.31 -13.80 -16.37
N SER A 75 2.19 -14.59 -17.00
CA SER A 75 1.98 -15.07 -18.38
C SER A 75 1.02 -16.26 -18.50
N GLY A 76 0.43 -16.72 -17.39
CA GLY A 76 -0.53 -17.83 -17.37
C GLY A 76 0.09 -19.20 -17.66
N LYS A 77 1.42 -19.33 -17.60
CA LYS A 77 2.12 -20.60 -17.89
C LYS A 77 2.03 -21.60 -16.73
N ILE A 78 1.90 -21.10 -15.51
CA ILE A 78 1.74 -21.89 -14.28
C ILE A 78 0.68 -21.24 -13.37
N PRO A 79 0.06 -22.02 -12.48
CA PRO A 79 -0.98 -21.49 -11.59
C PRO A 79 -0.43 -20.55 -10.51
N VAL A 80 -1.26 -19.61 -10.02
CA VAL A 80 -0.90 -18.62 -8.96
C VAL A 80 -0.43 -19.28 -7.66
N GLN A 81 -0.80 -20.53 -7.43
CA GLN A 81 -0.40 -21.31 -6.27
C GLN A 81 1.11 -21.59 -6.25
N ASP A 82 1.75 -21.63 -7.42
CA ASP A 82 3.18 -21.90 -7.61
C ASP A 82 4.05 -20.64 -7.51
N LEU A 83 3.45 -19.49 -7.21
CA LEU A 83 4.19 -18.25 -6.93
C LEU A 83 5.17 -18.49 -5.78
N GLY A 84 6.38 -17.92 -5.86
CA GLY A 84 7.45 -18.06 -4.87
C GLY A 84 7.20 -17.36 -3.53
N ILE A 85 5.99 -17.44 -2.97
CA ILE A 85 5.56 -16.80 -1.74
C ILE A 85 4.71 -17.78 -0.93
N ARG A 86 5.07 -17.97 0.34
CA ARG A 86 4.38 -18.91 1.24
C ARG A 86 4.32 -18.36 2.67
N ALA A 87 3.21 -18.59 3.33
CA ALA A 87 3.10 -18.43 4.78
C ALA A 87 3.61 -19.73 5.41
N ILE A 88 4.68 -19.65 6.20
CA ILE A 88 5.25 -20.82 6.90
C ILE A 88 4.77 -20.91 8.35
N ALA A 89 4.22 -19.80 8.84
CA ALA A 89 3.49 -19.64 10.08
C ALA A 89 2.62 -18.37 9.95
N ASP A 90 1.70 -18.15 10.88
CA ASP A 90 0.79 -16.99 10.86
C ASP A 90 1.52 -15.65 10.77
N HIS A 91 2.71 -15.54 11.35
CA HIS A 91 3.52 -14.32 11.36
C HIS A 91 4.88 -14.50 10.66
N THR A 92 5.01 -15.46 9.75
CA THR A 92 6.24 -15.66 8.99
C THR A 92 5.96 -15.92 7.52
N LEU A 93 6.34 -14.94 6.71
CA LEU A 93 6.23 -14.98 5.26
C LEU A 93 7.58 -15.36 4.67
N ALA A 94 7.63 -16.43 3.87
CA ALA A 94 8.81 -16.77 3.10
C ALA A 94 8.61 -16.39 1.62
N ILE A 95 9.57 -15.66 1.06
CA ILE A 95 9.60 -15.24 -0.34
C ILE A 95 10.87 -15.80 -0.98
N SER A 96 10.72 -16.56 -2.06
CA SER A 96 11.83 -17.03 -2.87
C SER A 96 12.04 -16.13 -4.08
N THR A 97 13.28 -15.96 -4.50
CA THR A 97 13.67 -15.15 -5.67
C THR A 97 14.40 -16.00 -6.71
N GLU A 98 14.36 -15.59 -7.98
CA GLU A 98 15.07 -16.31 -9.07
C GLU A 98 16.60 -16.19 -8.96
N ARG A 99 17.06 -15.09 -8.36
CA ARG A 99 18.46 -14.74 -8.14
C ARG A 99 18.59 -14.01 -6.79
N PRO A 100 19.79 -13.90 -6.21
CA PRO A 100 19.98 -13.10 -5.01
C PRO A 100 19.47 -11.67 -5.22
N ALA A 101 18.58 -11.20 -4.34
CA ALA A 101 17.89 -9.92 -4.47
C ALA A 101 18.01 -9.11 -3.16
N PRO A 102 19.19 -8.54 -2.85
CA PRO A 102 19.42 -7.81 -1.59
C PRO A 102 18.52 -6.57 -1.41
N TYR A 103 17.93 -6.08 -2.50
CA TYR A 103 16.98 -4.96 -2.52
C TYR A 103 15.53 -5.38 -2.23
N LEU A 104 15.24 -6.67 -2.00
CA LEU A 104 13.89 -7.16 -1.77
C LEU A 104 13.17 -6.46 -0.61
N PRO A 105 13.80 -6.17 0.56
CA PRO A 105 13.14 -5.42 1.63
C PRO A 105 12.66 -4.03 1.19
N ASP A 106 13.45 -3.33 0.37
CA ASP A 106 13.07 -2.01 -0.14
C ASP A 106 11.91 -2.11 -1.14
N LEU A 107 11.94 -3.12 -2.01
CA LEU A 107 10.85 -3.43 -2.94
C LEU A 107 9.54 -3.69 -2.19
N LEU A 108 9.59 -4.39 -1.07
CA LEU A 108 8.41 -4.69 -0.25
C LEU A 108 7.85 -3.50 0.53
N ASN A 109 8.44 -2.30 0.45
CA ASN A 109 7.76 -1.10 0.93
C ASN A 109 6.50 -0.77 0.12
N PHE A 110 6.40 -1.26 -1.12
CA PHE A 110 5.21 -1.13 -1.95
C PHE A 110 4.23 -2.30 -1.81
N SER A 111 4.43 -3.21 -0.85
CA SER A 111 3.54 -4.37 -0.63
C SER A 111 2.34 -4.05 0.27
N GLN A 112 1.49 -3.11 -0.15
CA GLN A 112 0.24 -2.76 0.53
C GLN A 112 -0.71 -3.96 0.57
N LEU A 113 -1.22 -4.33 1.74
CA LEU A 113 -2.13 -5.47 1.85
C LEU A 113 -3.44 -5.24 1.08
N THR A 114 -3.81 -6.23 0.28
CA THR A 114 -5.11 -6.32 -0.36
C THR A 114 -6.00 -7.23 0.50
N PRO A 115 -7.11 -6.75 1.09
CA PRO A 115 -7.97 -7.55 1.96
C PRO A 115 -8.76 -8.57 1.14
N VAL A 116 -8.17 -9.74 0.91
CA VAL A 116 -8.76 -10.81 0.07
C VAL A 116 -10.17 -11.17 0.54
N HIS A 117 -10.39 -11.27 1.85
CA HIS A 117 -11.69 -11.57 2.43
C HIS A 117 -12.75 -10.50 2.13
N ALA A 118 -12.36 -9.23 2.01
CA ALA A 118 -13.26 -8.16 1.62
C ALA A 118 -13.60 -8.23 0.12
N ILE A 119 -12.63 -8.58 -0.73
CA ILE A 119 -12.87 -8.81 -2.16
C ILE A 119 -13.82 -9.98 -2.38
N GLU A 120 -13.58 -11.11 -1.71
CA GLU A 120 -14.42 -12.30 -1.81
C GLU A 120 -15.85 -12.02 -1.36
N LYS A 121 -16.03 -11.23 -0.29
CA LYS A 121 -17.34 -10.92 0.28
C LYS A 121 -18.11 -9.83 -0.47
N TYR A 122 -17.43 -8.77 -0.91
CA TYR A 122 -18.06 -7.55 -1.43
C TYR A 122 -17.79 -7.31 -2.93
N GLY A 123 -16.97 -8.15 -3.57
CA GLY A 123 -16.61 -8.05 -4.98
C GLY A 123 -15.66 -6.88 -5.27
N SER A 124 -15.56 -6.51 -6.56
CA SER A 124 -14.62 -5.49 -7.05
C SER A 124 -14.86 -4.09 -6.48
N ALA A 125 -16.06 -3.82 -5.96
CA ALA A 125 -16.43 -2.53 -5.39
C ALA A 125 -16.15 -2.41 -3.88
N TRP A 126 -15.50 -3.41 -3.26
CA TRP A 126 -15.23 -3.46 -1.81
C TRP A 126 -14.61 -2.17 -1.27
N SER A 127 -13.73 -1.51 -2.02
CA SER A 127 -13.02 -0.30 -1.57
C SER A 127 -13.83 1.01 -1.70
N THR A 128 -15.05 0.97 -2.24
CA THR A 128 -15.80 2.18 -2.63
C THR A 128 -16.77 2.71 -1.58
N ARG A 129 -17.01 1.97 -0.49
CA ARG A 129 -17.94 2.37 0.59
C ARG A 129 -17.28 2.19 1.95
N PRO A 130 -17.58 3.05 2.94
CA PRO A 130 -17.01 2.96 4.28
C PRO A 130 -17.18 1.57 4.92
N GLU A 131 -18.34 0.94 4.75
CA GLU A 131 -18.69 -0.32 5.40
C GLU A 131 -18.01 -1.55 4.79
N THR A 132 -17.48 -1.40 3.57
CA THR A 132 -16.84 -2.49 2.82
C THR A 132 -15.34 -2.26 2.62
N SER A 133 -14.87 -1.03 2.81
CA SER A 133 -13.47 -0.65 2.59
C SER A 133 -12.63 -1.05 3.80
N ILE A 134 -12.02 -2.23 3.68
CA ILE A 134 -11.17 -2.80 4.72
C ILE A 134 -9.71 -2.39 4.49
N SER A 135 -9.02 -1.90 5.51
CA SER A 135 -7.60 -1.55 5.41
C SER A 135 -6.84 -2.03 6.65
N SER A 136 -5.52 -2.16 6.57
CA SER A 136 -4.62 -2.36 7.73
C SER A 136 -3.74 -1.14 8.00
N GLY A 137 -4.02 -0.03 7.31
CA GLY A 137 -3.23 1.18 7.34
C GLY A 137 -3.62 2.16 8.45
N PRO A 138 -2.93 3.31 8.54
CA PRO A 138 -3.18 4.32 9.57
C PRO A 138 -4.50 5.08 9.40
N PHE A 139 -5.15 4.98 8.24
CA PHE A 139 -6.42 5.65 7.95
C PHE A 139 -7.47 4.66 7.42
N MET A 140 -8.74 4.98 7.68
CA MET A 140 -9.91 4.27 7.18
C MET A 140 -10.83 5.22 6.40
N LEU A 141 -11.61 4.67 5.46
CA LEU A 141 -12.54 5.45 4.65
C LEU A 141 -13.74 5.90 5.50
N GLU A 142 -13.94 7.20 5.65
CA GLU A 142 -15.13 7.77 6.31
C GLU A 142 -16.23 8.03 5.27
N SER A 143 -15.87 8.57 4.10
CA SER A 143 -16.84 8.84 3.02
C SER A 143 -16.15 8.99 1.67
N TRP A 144 -16.89 8.71 0.60
CA TRP A 144 -16.45 8.97 -0.77
C TRP A 144 -17.60 9.57 -1.58
N ASP A 145 -17.51 10.87 -1.83
CA ASP A 145 -18.25 11.53 -2.90
C ASP A 145 -17.42 11.41 -4.18
N LYS A 146 -17.88 10.56 -5.11
CA LYS A 146 -17.16 10.21 -6.34
C LYS A 146 -16.81 11.42 -7.21
N ALA A 147 -17.54 12.53 -7.09
CA ALA A 147 -17.30 13.73 -7.87
C ALA A 147 -16.42 14.73 -7.12
N ASN A 148 -16.51 14.79 -5.79
CA ASN A 148 -16.01 15.93 -5.02
C ASN A 148 -14.86 15.61 -4.07
N GLN A 149 -14.93 14.53 -3.28
CA GLN A 149 -13.93 14.26 -2.25
C GLN A 149 -13.92 12.83 -1.73
N VAL A 150 -12.75 12.42 -1.24
CA VAL A 150 -12.55 11.25 -0.37
C VAL A 150 -12.19 11.76 1.02
N VAL A 151 -12.90 11.30 2.04
CA VAL A 151 -12.57 11.62 3.44
C VAL A 151 -12.07 10.35 4.14
N LEU A 152 -10.87 10.45 4.70
CA LEU A 152 -10.26 9.41 5.51
C LEU A 152 -10.12 9.90 6.95
N VAL A 153 -10.29 9.00 7.91
CA VAL A 153 -10.10 9.28 9.34
C VAL A 153 -9.07 8.34 9.93
N ALA A 154 -8.41 8.75 10.99
CA ALA A 154 -7.45 7.92 11.69
C ALA A 154 -8.08 6.57 12.07
N ASN A 155 -7.38 5.46 11.76
CA ASN A 155 -7.84 4.12 12.07
C ASN A 155 -7.55 3.82 13.56
N PRO A 156 -8.58 3.69 14.44
CA PRO A 156 -8.37 3.45 15.86
C PRO A 156 -7.77 2.06 16.14
N HIS A 157 -7.85 1.13 15.19
CA HIS A 157 -7.27 -0.20 15.26
C HIS A 157 -5.81 -0.25 14.77
N TYR A 158 -5.27 0.84 14.21
CA TYR A 158 -3.89 0.83 13.72
C TYR A 158 -2.88 0.65 14.86
N ARG A 159 -1.97 -0.30 14.68
CA ARG A 159 -0.89 -0.63 15.63
C ARG A 159 0.50 -0.58 14.98
N GLY A 160 0.60 -0.13 13.74
CA GLY A 160 1.89 0.00 13.07
C GLY A 160 2.77 1.09 13.68
N PRO A 161 4.05 1.15 13.26
CA PRO A 161 5.07 1.97 13.92
C PRO A 161 4.87 3.48 13.74
N ALA A 162 4.22 3.91 12.66
CA ALA A 162 4.02 5.31 12.31
C ALA A 162 2.57 5.73 12.56
N LYS A 163 2.25 6.09 13.81
CA LYS A 163 0.90 6.57 14.16
C LYS A 163 0.58 7.88 13.44
N PRO A 164 -0.64 8.04 12.91
CA PRO A 164 -1.02 9.29 12.26
C PRO A 164 -1.08 10.42 13.29
N PHE A 165 -0.46 11.56 12.95
CA PHE A 165 -0.64 12.81 13.70
C PHE A 165 -1.92 13.54 13.29
N LEU A 166 -2.45 13.23 12.11
CA LEU A 166 -3.66 13.82 11.56
C LEU A 166 -4.86 12.95 11.93
N GLU A 167 -5.93 13.57 12.41
CA GLU A 167 -7.18 12.88 12.75
C GLU A 167 -8.04 12.62 11.50
N LYS A 168 -7.95 13.52 10.51
CA LYS A 168 -8.77 13.52 9.30
C LYS A 168 -7.96 14.00 8.10
N LEU A 169 -8.15 13.34 6.97
CA LEU A 169 -7.64 13.72 5.66
C LEU A 169 -8.80 13.90 4.70
N VAL A 170 -8.88 15.07 4.06
CA VAL A 170 -9.88 15.36 3.02
C VAL A 170 -9.16 15.53 1.70
N ALA A 171 -9.22 14.51 0.85
CA ALA A 171 -8.70 14.57 -0.51
C ALA A 171 -9.77 15.14 -1.44
N LYS A 172 -9.59 16.39 -1.87
CA LYS A 172 -10.46 17.02 -2.86
C LYS A 172 -10.20 16.43 -4.25
N LEU A 173 -11.26 15.96 -4.89
CA LEU A 173 -11.24 15.45 -6.26
C LEU A 173 -11.60 16.58 -7.20
N TYR A 174 -10.87 16.69 -8.31
CA TYR A 174 -11.12 17.69 -9.33
C TYR A 174 -11.16 17.03 -10.69
N VAL A 175 -12.18 17.38 -11.48
CA VAL A 175 -12.26 16.94 -12.88
C VAL A 175 -11.10 17.61 -13.64
N PRO A 176 -10.35 16.89 -14.48
CA PRO A 176 -9.20 17.46 -15.20
C PRO A 176 -9.52 18.73 -16.01
N SER A 177 -10.75 18.86 -16.51
CA SER A 177 -11.26 20.03 -17.24
C SER A 177 -11.63 21.22 -16.36
N ALA A 178 -11.78 21.02 -15.05
CA ALA A 178 -12.21 22.01 -14.07
C ALA A 178 -11.22 22.14 -12.90
N LYS A 179 -9.92 21.84 -13.13
CA LYS A 179 -8.89 22.01 -12.11
C LYS A 179 -8.95 23.44 -11.57
N PRO A 180 -9.29 23.66 -10.29
CA PRO A 180 -9.17 24.98 -9.74
C PRO A 180 -7.70 25.38 -9.77
N PRO A 181 -7.40 26.69 -9.77
CA PRO A 181 -6.05 27.14 -9.51
C PRO A 181 -5.67 26.67 -8.10
N PHE A 182 -5.00 25.51 -7.98
CA PHE A 182 -4.63 24.89 -6.70
C PHE A 182 -3.95 25.88 -5.74
N LEU A 183 -3.12 26.78 -6.29
CA LEU A 183 -2.50 27.85 -5.52
C LEU A 183 -3.51 28.82 -4.90
N ALA A 184 -4.58 29.18 -5.62
CA ALA A 184 -5.62 30.05 -5.06
C ALA A 184 -6.45 29.33 -3.99
N ALA A 185 -6.78 28.04 -4.20
CA ALA A 185 -7.46 27.23 -3.18
C ALA A 185 -6.62 27.15 -1.90
N ASN A 186 -5.31 26.98 -2.02
CA ASN A 186 -4.40 27.02 -0.88
C ASN A 186 -4.34 28.41 -0.21
N GLN A 187 -4.24 29.49 -1.00
CA GLN A 187 -4.28 30.87 -0.50
C GLN A 187 -5.58 31.22 0.24
N ASN A 188 -6.69 30.60 -0.16
CA ASN A 188 -8.00 30.76 0.46
C ASN A 188 -8.20 29.84 1.68
N ASN A 189 -7.18 29.07 2.10
CA ASN A 189 -7.27 28.04 3.14
C ASN A 189 -8.32 26.95 2.86
N GLU A 190 -8.60 26.67 1.59
CA GLU A 190 -9.49 25.58 1.18
C GLU A 190 -8.76 24.22 1.14
N VAL A 191 -7.43 24.25 0.99
CA VAL A 191 -6.55 23.07 1.00
C VAL A 191 -5.22 23.38 1.68
N ASP A 192 -4.73 22.44 2.49
CA ASP A 192 -3.47 22.59 3.25
C ASP A 192 -2.24 22.11 2.47
N TYR A 193 -2.44 21.32 1.40
CA TYR A 193 -1.36 20.78 0.58
C TYR A 193 -1.74 20.79 -0.90
N ILE A 194 -0.82 21.22 -1.75
CA ILE A 194 -0.96 21.19 -3.21
C ILE A 194 0.31 20.68 -3.88
N GLN A 195 0.14 19.96 -4.99
CA GLN A 195 1.25 19.67 -5.89
C GLN A 195 1.42 20.82 -6.89
N LEU A 196 2.62 21.41 -6.92
CA LEU A 196 2.94 22.42 -7.92
C LEU A 196 3.17 21.79 -9.29
N THR A 197 2.36 22.19 -10.26
CA THR A 197 2.40 21.65 -11.63
C THR A 197 2.91 22.65 -12.66
N ASN A 198 3.24 23.88 -12.25
CA ASN A 198 3.75 24.94 -13.14
C ASN A 198 4.94 25.68 -12.50
N GLN A 199 6.12 25.56 -13.11
CA GLN A 199 7.36 26.18 -12.66
C GLN A 199 7.33 27.72 -12.66
N ALA A 200 6.51 28.36 -13.51
CA ALA A 200 6.41 29.83 -13.53
C ALA A 200 5.91 30.42 -12.20
N LYS A 201 5.22 29.61 -11.38
CA LYS A 201 4.76 29.99 -10.04
C LYS A 201 5.84 29.84 -8.96
N LEU A 202 6.95 29.17 -9.26
CA LEU A 202 7.98 28.82 -8.28
C LEU A 202 8.70 30.06 -7.72
N SER A 203 9.02 31.04 -8.57
CA SER A 203 9.69 32.28 -8.11
C SER A 203 8.81 33.08 -7.14
N ARG A 204 7.48 33.07 -7.38
CA ARG A 204 6.50 33.71 -6.48
C ARG A 204 6.41 32.99 -5.14
N ILE A 205 6.31 31.66 -5.14
CA ILE A 205 6.19 30.87 -3.89
C ILE A 205 7.47 30.98 -3.06
N LYS A 206 8.66 30.92 -3.70
CA LYS A 206 9.94 31.08 -2.99
C LYS A 206 10.12 32.44 -2.29
N THR A 207 9.36 33.45 -2.71
CA THR A 207 9.45 34.81 -2.16
C THR A 207 8.32 35.13 -1.19
N ASP A 208 7.40 34.18 -0.96
CA ASP A 208 6.25 34.32 -0.07
C ASP A 208 6.30 33.24 1.03
N PRO A 209 6.71 33.59 2.25
CA PRO A 209 6.89 32.62 3.35
C PRO A 209 5.57 32.12 3.96
N VAL A 210 4.42 32.66 3.53
CA VAL A 210 3.08 32.28 4.00
C VAL A 210 2.40 31.28 3.05
N LEU A 211 2.96 31.11 1.84
CA LEU A 211 2.57 30.12 0.83
C LEU A 211 3.28 28.77 0.98
#